data_AF-A0A9Q0RWE9-F1
#
_entry.id   AF-A0A9Q0RWE9-F1
#
_cell.length_a   1.000
_cell.length_b   1.000
_cell.length_c   1.000
_cell.angle_alpha   90.00
_cell.angle_beta   90.00
_cell.angle_gamma   90.00
#
_symmetry.space_group_name_H-M   'P 1'
#
loop_
_entity.id
_entity.type
_entity.pdbx_description
1 polymer ?
#
loop_
_entity_poly.entity_id
_entity_poly.type
_entity_poly.pdbx_seq_one_letter_code
_entity_poly.pdbx_strand_id
1 'polypeptide(L)'
;MLNFEIIYSSMSSSHALASRVNKIGKFEHLVRHNLILMYAIANNNNNSNHPDQSDSSEDEDMEVEEETPGETTLEASSKLLRYLYIGNDINVIISQRYRQVDLRDLDVRLEFINELAALRPNLPFQFIKRIMLSNTLWRKDEAILALAYCLRRLTTVVPEEYIKLKTEIYNSLHLLLKTDSDLFLFVYLSQKILTDVNGRKSFGRGMKRALFRWYEKKSPEELAEMFGRNRGMYGWTHANIIYLCHMKFGTDAKSQLISTLFKRGSESIAEQQSMETLPPAVRRFFDICSLKVNESATDAAEKIELHNFDADNLPVHLISQHQVWNKLLPKMEYRQLLKIFQTLHSLNLLKPKIPLYSTMCESLGSSQSIKKACMHPLEIYSIHNLYKKNARYNETIKVAHLVQEEKG
;
A
#
# COMPACT_ATOMS: atom_id res chain seq x y z
N MET A 1 -0.49 -13.12 -29.12
CA MET A 1 -1.67 -13.89 -29.56
C MET A 1 -1.35 -15.37 -29.53
N LEU A 2 -1.66 -16.07 -28.43
CA LEU A 2 -1.55 -17.54 -28.34
C LEU A 2 -2.85 -18.08 -27.72
N ASN A 3 -3.67 -18.63 -28.62
CA ASN A 3 -4.83 -19.53 -28.53
C ASN A 3 -5.43 -19.86 -27.15
N PHE A 4 -6.59 -19.25 -26.85
CA PHE A 4 -7.52 -19.65 -25.79
C PHE A 4 -8.81 -20.33 -26.32
N GLU A 5 -8.94 -20.54 -27.63
CA GLU A 5 -10.17 -21.07 -28.26
C GLU A 5 -10.50 -22.54 -27.96
N ILE A 6 -9.54 -23.34 -27.49
CA ILE A 6 -9.76 -24.79 -27.32
C ILE A 6 -10.63 -25.11 -26.08
N ILE A 7 -10.80 -24.18 -25.14
CA ILE A 7 -11.60 -24.44 -23.93
C ILE A 7 -13.11 -24.37 -24.21
N TYR A 8 -13.52 -23.74 -25.32
CA TYR A 8 -14.94 -23.50 -25.62
C TYR A 8 -15.73 -24.73 -26.09
N SER A 9 -15.06 -25.82 -26.50
CA SER A 9 -15.72 -26.97 -27.12
C SER A 9 -16.08 -28.12 -26.16
N SER A 10 -15.59 -28.15 -24.92
CA SER A 10 -15.70 -29.35 -24.05
C SER A 10 -16.81 -29.32 -22.99
N MET A 11 -17.55 -28.22 -22.83
CA MET A 11 -18.54 -28.08 -21.74
C MET A 11 -20.01 -28.38 -22.12
N SER A 12 -20.28 -29.02 -23.27
CA SER A 12 -21.67 -29.30 -23.70
C SER A 12 -22.26 -30.64 -23.22
N SER A 13 -21.62 -31.38 -22.31
CA SER A 13 -22.24 -32.62 -21.78
C SER A 13 -21.90 -32.92 -20.32
N SER A 14 -22.87 -32.71 -19.44
CA SER A 14 -23.39 -33.75 -18.53
C SER A 14 -24.22 -33.12 -17.42
N HIS A 15 -25.52 -33.44 -17.48
CA HIS A 15 -26.59 -32.94 -16.62
C HIS A 15 -26.52 -33.44 -15.16
N ALA A 16 -25.42 -34.09 -14.76
CA ALA A 16 -25.25 -34.76 -13.46
C ALA A 16 -24.43 -33.96 -12.43
N LEU A 17 -23.67 -32.93 -12.86
CA LEU A 17 -22.90 -32.05 -11.96
C LEU A 17 -23.74 -30.94 -11.32
N ALA A 18 -24.97 -30.69 -11.80
CA ALA A 18 -25.82 -29.58 -11.39
C ALA A 18 -26.28 -29.63 -9.91
N SER A 19 -26.29 -30.81 -9.28
CA SER A 19 -26.76 -30.98 -7.89
C SER A 19 -25.69 -30.64 -6.85
N ARG A 20 -24.40 -30.90 -7.13
CA ARG A 20 -23.28 -30.67 -6.19
C ARG A 20 -22.63 -29.29 -6.30
N VAL A 21 -22.86 -28.57 -7.40
CA VAL A 21 -22.27 -27.25 -7.70
C VAL A 21 -22.99 -26.07 -7.01
N ASN A 22 -24.19 -26.28 -6.47
CA ASN A 22 -25.08 -25.20 -6.04
C ASN A 22 -24.67 -24.46 -4.73
N LYS A 23 -23.64 -24.93 -4.00
CA LYS A 23 -23.18 -24.27 -2.75
C LYS A 23 -21.76 -23.68 -2.82
N ILE A 24 -20.96 -24.03 -3.84
CA ILE A 24 -19.56 -23.57 -4.00
C ILE A 24 -19.40 -22.72 -5.29
N GLY A 25 -20.28 -22.90 -6.29
CA GLY A 25 -20.14 -22.27 -7.61
C GLY A 25 -20.45 -20.77 -7.68
N LYS A 26 -21.25 -20.20 -6.78
CA LYS A 26 -21.63 -18.78 -6.87
C LYS A 26 -20.45 -17.83 -6.70
N PHE A 27 -19.54 -18.12 -5.77
CA PHE A 27 -18.38 -17.27 -5.52
C PHE A 27 -17.27 -17.45 -6.56
N GLU A 28 -17.01 -18.68 -7.00
CA GLU A 28 -16.03 -18.93 -8.07
C GLU A 28 -16.47 -18.28 -9.39
N HIS A 29 -17.78 -18.32 -9.69
CA HIS A 29 -18.36 -17.60 -10.82
C HIS A 29 -18.25 -16.08 -10.63
N LEU A 30 -18.50 -15.57 -9.42
CA LEU A 30 -18.38 -14.14 -9.11
C LEU A 30 -16.94 -13.63 -9.26
N VAL A 31 -15.96 -14.36 -8.73
CA VAL A 31 -14.54 -13.98 -8.81
C VAL A 31 -14.03 -14.07 -10.25
N ARG A 32 -14.42 -15.10 -11.01
CA ARG A 32 -14.08 -15.21 -12.44
C ARG A 32 -14.74 -14.09 -13.25
N HIS A 33 -16.02 -13.80 -13.01
CA HIS A 33 -16.73 -12.70 -13.66
C HIS A 33 -16.10 -11.34 -13.31
N ASN A 34 -15.68 -11.15 -12.05
CA ASN A 34 -15.03 -9.93 -11.59
C ASN A 34 -13.62 -9.77 -12.17
N LEU A 35 -12.87 -10.86 -12.36
CA LEU A 35 -11.58 -10.86 -13.08
C LEU A 35 -11.76 -10.44 -14.55
N ILE A 36 -12.79 -10.97 -15.22
CA ILE A 36 -13.11 -10.61 -16.61
C ILE A 36 -13.55 -9.15 -16.72
N LEU A 37 -14.41 -8.69 -15.81
CA LEU A 37 -14.82 -7.29 -15.72
C LEU A 37 -13.63 -6.35 -15.46
N MET A 38 -12.74 -6.70 -14.53
CA MET A 38 -11.57 -5.88 -14.22
C MET A 38 -10.56 -5.84 -15.37
N TYR A 39 -10.41 -6.94 -16.12
CA TYR A 39 -9.61 -6.95 -17.35
C TYR A 39 -10.24 -6.07 -18.46
N ALA A 40 -11.57 -6.14 -18.64
CA ALA A 40 -12.28 -5.31 -19.61
C ALA A 40 -12.22 -3.81 -19.27
N ILE A 41 -12.30 -3.44 -17.99
CA ILE A 41 -12.17 -2.06 -17.52
C ILE A 41 -10.75 -1.53 -17.72
N ALA A 42 -9.73 -2.34 -17.42
CA ALA A 42 -8.33 -1.96 -17.63
C ALA A 42 -8.00 -1.71 -19.11
N ASN A 43 -8.59 -2.47 -20.03
CA ASN A 43 -8.41 -2.26 -21.48
C ASN A 43 -9.16 -1.04 -22.01
N ASN A 44 -10.35 -0.72 -21.48
CA ASN A 44 -11.11 0.46 -21.93
C ASN A 44 -10.45 1.79 -21.52
N ASN A 45 -9.80 1.86 -20.36
CA ASN A 45 -9.08 3.06 -19.92
C ASN A 45 -7.77 3.32 -20.72
N ASN A 46 -7.23 2.31 -21.40
CA ASN A 46 -6.08 2.49 -22.30
C ASN A 46 -6.50 2.97 -23.71
N ASN A 47 -7.76 2.75 -24.11
CA ASN A 47 -8.27 3.17 -25.42
C ASN A 47 -8.92 4.57 -25.43
N SER A 48 -9.13 5.20 -24.27
CA SER A 48 -9.74 6.53 -24.16
C SER A 48 -8.74 7.70 -24.22
N ASN A 49 -7.46 7.44 -24.47
CA ASN A 49 -6.42 8.47 -24.63
C ASN A 49 -6.06 8.71 -26.11
N HIS A 50 -7.05 8.81 -26.98
CA HIS A 50 -6.88 9.36 -28.33
C HIS A 50 -7.68 10.67 -28.39
N PRO A 51 -7.03 11.85 -28.42
CA PRO A 51 -7.75 13.09 -28.62
C PRO A 51 -8.13 13.22 -30.09
N ASP A 52 -9.44 13.36 -30.33
CA ASP A 52 -10.02 13.81 -31.59
C ASP A 52 -9.44 15.17 -31.99
N GLN A 53 -9.06 15.29 -33.26
CA GLN A 53 -8.58 16.52 -33.89
C GLN A 53 -9.75 17.45 -34.24
N SER A 54 -9.78 18.64 -33.65
CA SER A 54 -10.27 19.88 -34.27
C SER A 54 -10.08 21.07 -33.33
N ASP A 55 -9.07 21.91 -33.57
CA ASP A 55 -9.29 23.31 -33.96
C ASP A 55 -7.96 24.07 -34.06
N SER A 56 -7.92 24.95 -35.04
CA SER A 56 -6.81 25.81 -35.44
C SER A 56 -6.58 26.99 -34.51
N SER A 57 -5.32 27.24 -34.13
CA SER A 57 -4.74 28.59 -34.09
C SER A 57 -3.23 28.50 -33.91
N GLU A 58 -2.55 29.32 -34.69
CA GLU A 58 -1.11 29.59 -34.76
C GLU A 58 -0.49 29.82 -33.38
N ASP A 59 0.71 29.28 -33.11
CA ASP A 59 1.75 29.91 -32.28
C ASP A 59 3.06 29.08 -32.32
N GLU A 60 4.08 29.72 -32.90
CA GLU A 60 5.55 29.61 -32.71
C GLU A 60 6.22 28.22 -32.58
N ASP A 61 6.95 27.87 -33.64
CA ASP A 61 7.89 26.76 -33.75
C ASP A 61 8.98 26.80 -32.65
N MET A 62 8.91 25.86 -31.72
CA MET A 62 10.05 25.44 -30.90
C MET A 62 10.34 23.98 -31.25
N GLU A 63 11.32 23.77 -32.12
CA GLU A 63 11.84 22.45 -32.48
C GLU A 63 12.34 21.73 -31.22
N VAL A 64 11.55 20.79 -30.71
CA VAL A 64 12.02 19.76 -29.78
C VAL A 64 12.50 18.62 -30.65
N GLU A 65 13.82 18.50 -30.80
CA GLU A 65 14.45 17.34 -31.42
C GLU A 65 14.08 16.07 -30.62
N GLU A 66 13.09 15.31 -31.11
CA GLU A 66 12.84 13.93 -30.69
C GLU A 66 13.95 13.03 -31.26
N GLU A 67 15.09 12.96 -30.56
CA GLU A 67 16.11 11.95 -30.83
C GLU A 67 15.51 10.55 -30.56
N THR A 68 15.53 9.69 -31.58
CA THR A 68 15.14 8.28 -31.49
C THR A 68 15.92 7.58 -30.37
N PRO A 69 15.28 6.93 -29.39
CA PRO A 69 15.99 6.25 -28.31
C PRO A 69 16.84 5.10 -28.87
N GLY A 70 18.16 5.14 -28.65
CA GLY A 70 19.05 4.04 -29.04
C GLY A 70 18.66 2.71 -28.37
N GLU A 71 18.94 1.58 -29.02
CA GLU A 71 18.52 0.22 -28.58
C GLU A 71 18.85 -0.08 -27.10
N THR A 72 19.99 0.39 -26.61
CA THR A 72 20.43 0.22 -25.22
C THR A 72 19.56 0.96 -24.21
N THR A 73 19.02 2.12 -24.59
CA THR A 73 18.14 2.94 -23.73
C THR A 73 16.77 2.27 -23.55
N LEU A 74 16.28 1.62 -24.61
CA LEU A 74 15.03 0.89 -24.61
C LEU A 74 15.14 -0.38 -23.74
N GLU A 75 16.28 -1.04 -23.78
CA GLU A 75 16.56 -2.22 -22.97
C GLU A 75 16.62 -1.89 -21.48
N ALA A 76 17.41 -0.88 -21.08
CA ALA A 76 17.54 -0.47 -19.68
C ALA A 76 16.22 0.06 -19.09
N SER A 77 15.45 0.82 -19.89
CA SER A 77 14.11 1.28 -19.52
C SER A 77 13.14 0.11 -19.32
N SER A 78 13.20 -0.90 -20.19
CA SER A 78 12.37 -2.11 -20.08
C SER A 78 12.75 -2.96 -18.86
N LYS A 79 14.05 -3.06 -18.53
CA LYS A 79 14.54 -3.72 -17.32
C LYS A 79 14.04 -3.02 -16.06
N LEU A 80 14.11 -1.68 -16.01
CA LEU A 80 13.55 -0.90 -14.90
C LEU A 80 12.04 -1.13 -14.76
N LEU A 81 11.28 -1.07 -15.85
CA LEU A 81 9.84 -1.34 -15.83
C LEU A 81 9.55 -2.75 -15.30
N ARG A 82 10.25 -3.76 -15.81
CA ARG A 82 10.08 -5.15 -15.36
C ARG A 82 10.37 -5.28 -13.87
N TYR A 83 11.46 -4.70 -13.40
CA TYR A 83 11.82 -4.69 -12.00
C TYR A 83 10.73 -4.04 -11.13
N LEU A 84 10.17 -2.89 -11.55
CA LEU A 84 9.14 -2.20 -10.77
C LEU A 84 7.84 -3.00 -10.63
N TYR A 85 7.44 -3.77 -11.65
CA TYR A 85 6.22 -4.59 -11.60
C TYR A 85 6.43 -5.97 -10.97
N ILE A 86 7.58 -6.60 -11.20
CA ILE A 86 7.84 -8.01 -10.87
C ILE A 86 8.74 -8.14 -9.63
N GLY A 87 9.65 -7.18 -9.42
CA GLY A 87 10.70 -7.19 -8.39
C GLY A 87 12.03 -7.80 -8.82
N ASN A 88 12.09 -8.26 -10.07
CA ASN A 88 13.22 -8.95 -10.65
C ASN A 88 13.35 -8.56 -12.13
N ASP A 89 14.56 -8.72 -12.65
CA ASP A 89 14.89 -8.69 -14.09
C ASP A 89 14.51 -9.99 -14.81
N ILE A 90 14.41 -11.09 -14.05
CA ILE A 90 13.96 -12.41 -14.48
C ILE A 90 12.43 -12.46 -14.58
N ASN A 91 11.88 -13.26 -15.52
CA ASN A 91 10.45 -13.50 -15.72
C ASN A 91 9.78 -14.36 -14.61
N VAL A 92 10.11 -14.13 -13.34
CA VAL A 92 9.53 -14.83 -12.19
C VAL A 92 9.01 -13.81 -11.18
N ILE A 93 7.72 -13.92 -10.85
CA ILE A 93 7.09 -13.08 -9.82
C ILE A 93 7.48 -13.62 -8.44
N ILE A 94 8.35 -12.92 -7.73
CA ILE A 94 8.69 -13.24 -6.33
C ILE A 94 7.66 -12.56 -5.41
N SER A 95 6.87 -13.36 -4.70
CA SER A 95 5.79 -12.88 -3.80
C SER A 95 6.29 -12.39 -2.41
N GLN A 96 7.59 -12.21 -2.22
CA GLN A 96 8.13 -11.89 -0.89
C GLN A 96 8.06 -10.39 -0.62
N ARG A 97 7.38 -9.98 0.45
CA ARG A 97 7.56 -8.64 1.03
C ARG A 97 8.97 -8.54 1.61
N TYR A 98 9.56 -7.34 1.56
CA TYR A 98 10.87 -7.08 2.14
C TYR A 98 10.86 -7.20 3.66
N ARG A 99 10.97 -8.41 4.20
CA ARG A 99 11.17 -8.61 5.65
C ARG A 99 12.60 -8.26 6.05
N GLN A 100 13.56 -8.59 5.20
CA GLN A 100 14.94 -8.15 5.25
C GLN A 100 15.42 -7.93 3.82
N VAL A 101 15.88 -6.71 3.53
CA VAL A 101 16.46 -6.41 2.21
C VAL A 101 17.89 -6.87 2.24
N ASP A 102 18.22 -7.92 1.49
CA ASP A 102 19.62 -8.21 1.24
C ASP A 102 20.18 -7.07 0.39
N LEU A 103 21.21 -6.38 0.90
CA LEU A 103 21.90 -5.32 0.15
C LEU A 103 23.10 -5.87 -0.63
N ARG A 104 23.43 -7.16 -0.45
CA ARG A 104 24.41 -7.83 -1.29
C ARG A 104 23.97 -7.73 -2.75
N ASP A 105 24.95 -7.45 -3.60
CA ASP A 105 24.78 -7.33 -5.05
C ASP A 105 23.67 -6.33 -5.46
N LEU A 106 23.37 -5.33 -4.62
CA LEU A 106 22.35 -4.33 -4.95
C LEU A 106 22.75 -3.52 -6.19
N ASP A 107 24.04 -3.22 -6.35
CA ASP A 107 24.55 -2.50 -7.52
C ASP A 107 24.43 -3.33 -8.79
N VAL A 108 24.65 -4.64 -8.71
CA VAL A 108 24.48 -5.58 -9.84
C VAL A 108 22.99 -5.68 -10.20
N ARG A 109 22.13 -5.85 -9.21
CA ARG A 109 20.68 -5.98 -9.43
C ARG A 109 20.02 -4.72 -9.97
N LEU A 110 20.59 -3.54 -9.70
CA LEU A 110 20.05 -2.25 -10.10
C LEU A 110 20.99 -1.50 -11.06
N GLU A 111 21.88 -2.22 -11.75
CA GLU A 111 22.86 -1.64 -12.67
C GLU A 111 22.20 -0.80 -13.77
N PHE A 112 21.06 -1.28 -14.30
CA PHE A 112 20.25 -0.56 -15.28
C PHE A 112 19.78 0.83 -14.81
N ILE A 113 19.71 1.09 -13.50
CA ILE A 113 19.41 2.44 -12.97
C ILE A 113 20.61 3.37 -13.21
N ASN A 114 21.83 2.87 -13.02
CA ASN A 114 23.06 3.64 -13.28
C ASN A 114 23.26 3.87 -14.77
N GLU A 115 22.94 2.87 -15.62
CA GLU A 115 22.95 3.01 -17.08
C GLU A 115 22.01 4.13 -17.55
N LEU A 116 20.77 4.13 -17.05
CA LEU A 116 19.79 5.18 -17.37
C LEU A 116 20.21 6.54 -16.84
N ALA A 117 20.78 6.60 -15.63
CA ALA A 117 21.26 7.84 -15.04
C ALA A 117 22.48 8.43 -15.77
N ALA A 118 23.32 7.58 -16.39
CA ALA A 118 24.46 8.01 -17.19
C ALA A 118 24.02 8.72 -18.48
N LEU A 119 22.88 8.33 -19.06
CA LEU A 119 22.29 9.00 -20.22
C LEU A 119 21.64 10.34 -19.83
N ARG A 120 20.74 10.28 -18.85
CA ARG A 120 20.06 11.45 -18.28
C ARG A 120 19.83 11.23 -16.79
N PRO A 121 20.45 12.03 -15.90
CA PRO A 121 20.41 11.82 -14.46
C PRO A 121 19.02 11.68 -13.85
N ASN A 122 18.05 12.45 -14.36
CA ASN A 122 16.68 12.47 -13.83
C ASN A 122 15.78 11.39 -14.41
N LEU A 123 16.19 10.71 -15.49
CA LEU A 123 15.37 9.78 -16.24
C LEU A 123 14.87 8.59 -15.39
N PRO A 124 15.72 7.90 -14.58
CA PRO A 124 15.24 6.81 -13.73
C PRO A 124 14.17 7.27 -12.74
N PHE A 125 14.37 8.45 -12.14
CA PHE A 125 13.41 9.00 -11.19
C PHE A 125 12.08 9.38 -11.85
N GLN A 126 12.10 9.95 -13.06
CA GLN A 126 10.88 10.27 -13.81
C GLN A 126 10.04 9.02 -14.10
N PHE A 127 10.67 7.91 -14.51
CA PHE A 127 9.98 6.64 -14.70
C PHE A 127 9.35 6.12 -13.40
N ILE A 128 10.12 6.08 -12.31
CA ILE A 128 9.64 5.64 -10.99
C ILE A 128 8.46 6.51 -10.54
N LYS A 129 8.59 7.83 -10.63
CA LYS A 129 7.55 8.81 -10.26
C LYS A 129 6.28 8.58 -11.06
N ARG A 130 6.36 8.45 -12.39
CA ARG A 130 5.20 8.21 -13.27
C ARG A 130 4.44 6.95 -12.87
N ILE A 131 5.17 5.86 -12.63
CA ILE A 131 4.57 4.54 -12.35
C ILE A 131 3.94 4.52 -10.95
N MET A 132 4.65 5.05 -9.94
CA MET A 132 4.10 5.14 -8.58
C MET A 132 2.83 6.01 -8.53
N LEU A 133 2.74 7.06 -9.34
CA LEU A 133 1.55 7.91 -9.44
C LEU A 133 0.40 7.24 -10.21
N SER A 134 0.70 6.47 -11.25
CA SER A 134 -0.31 5.73 -12.03
C SER A 134 -1.06 4.67 -11.23
N ASN A 135 -0.55 4.27 -10.06
CA ASN A 135 -1.16 3.29 -9.16
C ASN A 135 -1.46 1.93 -9.81
N THR A 136 -0.74 1.60 -10.88
CA THR A 136 -0.78 0.31 -11.58
C THR A 136 0.02 -0.77 -10.86
N LEU A 137 0.90 -0.38 -9.95
CA LEU A 137 1.78 -1.28 -9.23
C LEU A 137 1.01 -2.22 -8.31
N TRP A 138 1.23 -3.52 -8.51
CA TRP A 138 0.81 -4.56 -7.57
C TRP A 138 1.50 -4.41 -6.20
N ARG A 139 2.79 -4.09 -6.19
CA ARG A 139 3.60 -3.86 -4.99
C ARG A 139 4.43 -2.59 -5.17
N LYS A 140 4.53 -1.79 -4.10
CA LYS A 140 5.28 -0.52 -4.12
C LYS A 140 6.71 -0.67 -3.61
N ASP A 141 7.02 -1.78 -2.93
CA ASP A 141 8.27 -1.94 -2.22
C ASP A 141 9.49 -1.82 -3.16
N GLU A 142 9.41 -2.43 -4.34
CA GLU A 142 10.40 -2.37 -5.40
C GLU A 142 10.65 -0.95 -5.88
N ALA A 143 9.58 -0.19 -6.09
CA ALA A 143 9.64 1.22 -6.49
C ALA A 143 10.24 2.09 -5.39
N ILE A 144 9.92 1.81 -4.13
CA ILE A 144 10.49 2.51 -2.97
C ILE A 144 11.98 2.18 -2.81
N LEU A 145 12.40 0.94 -3.09
CA LEU A 145 13.81 0.56 -3.13
C LEU A 145 14.57 1.26 -4.25
N ALA A 146 14.03 1.27 -5.47
CA ALA A 146 14.62 1.99 -6.60
C ALA A 146 14.73 3.50 -6.30
N LEU A 147 13.69 4.08 -5.69
CA LEU A 147 13.70 5.49 -5.25
C LEU A 147 14.79 5.76 -4.20
N ALA A 148 14.95 4.86 -3.23
CA ALA A 148 16.00 4.96 -2.21
C ALA A 148 17.40 4.78 -2.80
N TYR A 149 17.56 3.92 -3.81
CA TYR A 149 18.79 3.73 -4.57
C TYR A 149 19.18 5.02 -5.32
N CYS A 150 18.23 5.61 -6.07
CA CYS A 150 18.42 6.88 -6.74
C CYS A 150 18.85 8.01 -5.78
N LEU A 151 18.35 7.99 -4.54
CA LEU A 151 18.67 9.02 -3.55
C LEU A 151 20.08 8.88 -2.94
N ARG A 152 20.60 7.65 -2.82
CA ARG A 152 21.73 7.33 -1.94
C ARG A 152 22.95 6.75 -2.64
N ARG A 153 22.79 6.09 -3.78
CA ARG A 153 23.81 5.19 -4.34
C ARG A 153 24.14 5.43 -5.82
N LEU A 154 23.51 6.41 -6.47
CA LEU A 154 23.93 6.81 -7.83
C LEU A 154 25.38 7.29 -7.83
N THR A 155 26.20 6.63 -8.63
CA THR A 155 27.64 6.90 -8.80
C THR A 155 27.96 7.59 -10.13
N THR A 156 27.09 7.44 -11.13
CA THR A 156 27.33 7.89 -12.51
C THR A 156 27.02 9.36 -12.77
N VAL A 157 26.38 10.05 -11.82
CA VAL A 157 25.85 11.40 -12.01
C VAL A 157 26.82 12.46 -11.48
N VAL A 158 27.02 13.54 -12.24
CA VAL A 158 27.82 14.71 -11.83
C VAL A 158 27.25 15.33 -10.54
N PRO A 159 28.08 15.76 -9.57
CA PRO A 159 27.61 16.21 -8.26
C PRO A 159 26.51 17.29 -8.28
N GLU A 160 26.57 18.24 -9.21
CA GLU A 160 25.59 19.33 -9.32
C GLU A 160 24.20 18.84 -9.73
N GLU A 161 24.13 17.99 -10.74
CA GLU A 161 22.88 17.37 -11.21
C GLU A 161 22.32 16.42 -10.16
N TYR A 162 23.19 15.72 -9.44
CA TYR A 162 22.78 14.86 -8.36
C TYR A 162 22.10 15.64 -7.22
N ILE A 163 22.56 16.86 -6.92
CA ILE A 163 21.90 17.73 -5.92
C ILE A 163 20.50 18.14 -6.41
N LYS A 164 20.34 18.47 -7.70
CA LYS A 164 19.04 18.79 -8.30
C LYS A 164 18.08 17.59 -8.20
N LEU A 165 18.55 16.40 -8.59
CA LEU A 165 17.80 15.15 -8.49
C LEU A 165 17.34 14.86 -7.05
N LYS A 166 18.25 14.96 -6.07
CA LYS A 166 17.91 14.77 -4.65
C LYS A 166 16.80 15.71 -4.20
N THR A 167 16.90 16.98 -4.62
CA THR A 167 15.90 18.01 -4.29
C THR A 167 14.54 17.66 -4.90
N GLU A 168 14.51 17.18 -6.14
CA GLU A 168 13.28 16.74 -6.80
C GLU A 168 12.64 15.51 -6.12
N ILE A 169 13.46 14.53 -5.76
CA ILE A 169 13.03 13.34 -5.00
C ILE A 169 12.40 13.78 -3.67
N TYR A 170 13.11 14.60 -2.89
CA TYR A 170 12.62 15.11 -1.61
C TYR A 170 11.30 15.87 -1.73
N ASN A 171 11.15 16.67 -2.79
CA ASN A 171 9.93 17.41 -3.04
C ASN A 171 8.75 16.50 -3.40
N SER A 172 9.01 15.34 -4.00
CA SER A 172 7.99 14.41 -4.47
C SER A 172 7.58 13.36 -3.43
N LEU A 173 8.34 13.16 -2.34
CA LEU A 173 8.09 12.08 -1.37
C LEU A 173 6.66 12.05 -0.80
N HIS A 174 6.08 13.22 -0.52
CA HIS A 174 4.71 13.33 0.00
C HIS A 174 3.62 12.87 -0.98
N LEU A 175 3.90 12.88 -2.29
CA LEU A 175 2.98 12.38 -3.32
C LEU A 175 3.17 10.88 -3.54
N LEU A 176 4.42 10.43 -3.50
CA LEU A 176 4.79 9.04 -3.79
C LEU A 176 4.49 8.10 -2.63
N LEU A 177 4.80 8.53 -1.40
CA LEU A 177 4.61 7.75 -0.17
C LEU A 177 3.27 8.14 0.45
N LYS A 178 2.19 7.41 0.14
CA LYS A 178 0.84 7.78 0.56
C LYS A 178 0.55 7.34 2.00
N THR A 179 1.05 6.16 2.37
CA THR A 179 0.83 5.52 3.67
C THR A 179 2.02 5.66 4.60
N ASP A 180 1.79 5.48 5.91
CA ASP A 180 2.84 5.33 6.92
C ASP A 180 3.79 4.15 6.63
N SER A 181 3.24 3.05 6.11
CA SER A 181 3.99 1.86 5.75
C SER A 181 4.97 2.13 4.60
N ASP A 182 4.54 2.90 3.59
CA ASP A 182 5.41 3.38 2.50
C ASP A 182 6.54 4.26 3.07
N LEU A 183 6.21 5.16 3.99
CA LEU A 183 7.17 6.05 4.65
C LEU A 183 8.21 5.26 5.46
N PHE A 184 7.77 4.33 6.30
CA PHE A 184 8.66 3.51 7.12
C PHE A 184 9.59 2.64 6.26
N LEU A 185 9.06 2.04 5.20
CA LEU A 185 9.88 1.27 4.26
C LEU A 185 10.95 2.15 3.60
N PHE A 186 10.56 3.34 3.12
CA PHE A 186 11.49 4.29 2.51
C PHE A 186 12.58 4.74 3.49
N VAL A 187 12.21 5.08 4.72
CA VAL A 187 13.17 5.49 5.78
C VAL A 187 14.12 4.33 6.09
N TYR A 188 13.59 3.13 6.29
CA TYR A 188 14.39 1.93 6.52
C TYR A 188 15.39 1.68 5.40
N LEU A 189 14.93 1.65 4.14
CA LEU A 189 15.76 1.40 2.97
C LEU A 189 16.82 2.48 2.76
N SER A 190 16.41 3.75 2.80
CA SER A 190 17.32 4.87 2.59
C SER A 190 18.40 4.94 3.68
N GLN A 191 18.09 4.59 4.92
CA GLN A 191 19.08 4.51 6.00
C GLN A 191 19.98 3.30 5.86
N LYS A 192 19.43 2.14 5.47
CA LYS A 192 20.23 0.92 5.27
C LYS A 192 21.27 1.12 4.17
N ILE A 193 20.85 1.68 3.03
CA ILE A 193 21.74 2.01 1.90
C ILE A 193 22.76 3.08 2.30
N LEU A 194 22.35 4.11 3.03
CA LEU A 194 23.29 5.15 3.49
C LEU A 194 24.38 4.57 4.41
N THR A 195 23.98 3.68 5.33
CA THR A 195 24.91 3.05 6.27
C THR A 195 25.90 2.16 5.52
N ASP A 196 25.44 1.43 4.49
CA ASP A 196 26.28 0.60 3.63
C ASP A 196 27.31 1.42 2.84
N VAL A 197 26.89 2.56 2.27
CA VAL A 197 27.74 3.40 1.40
C VAL A 197 28.81 4.17 2.19
N ASN A 198 28.47 4.75 3.35
CA ASN A 198 29.39 5.66 4.05
C ASN A 198 29.33 5.58 5.58
N GLY A 199 28.71 4.53 6.14
CA GLY A 199 28.62 4.32 7.59
C GLY A 199 27.73 5.32 8.33
N ARG A 200 27.10 6.29 7.64
CA ARG A 200 26.28 7.31 8.30
C ARG A 200 24.91 6.77 8.65
N LYS A 201 24.49 7.02 9.89
CA LYS A 201 23.18 6.64 10.42
C LYS A 201 22.21 7.81 10.58
N SER A 202 22.66 9.04 10.32
CA SER A 202 21.88 10.26 10.56
C SER A 202 21.26 10.85 9.29
N PHE A 203 20.11 11.49 9.45
CA PHE A 203 19.44 12.19 8.36
C PHE A 203 20.11 13.55 8.08
N GLY A 204 20.49 13.78 6.83
CA GLY A 204 20.92 15.10 6.36
C GLY A 204 19.76 16.11 6.33
N ARG A 205 20.10 17.40 6.19
CA ARG A 205 19.10 18.51 6.21
C ARG A 205 17.97 18.32 5.19
N GLY A 206 18.26 17.85 3.98
CA GLY A 206 17.26 17.61 2.94
C GLY A 206 16.24 16.54 3.33
N MET A 207 16.70 15.39 3.84
CA MET A 207 15.82 14.31 4.32
C MET A 207 14.95 14.77 5.48
N LYS A 208 15.51 15.49 6.47
CA LYS A 208 14.74 16.01 7.61
C LYS A 208 13.61 16.94 7.14
N ARG A 209 13.90 17.85 6.19
CA ARG A 209 12.90 18.76 5.59
C ARG A 209 11.82 18.00 4.81
N ALA A 210 12.21 16.98 4.05
CA ALA A 210 11.26 16.19 3.26
C ALA A 210 10.31 15.38 4.16
N LEU A 211 10.84 14.76 5.21
CA LEU A 211 10.04 14.04 6.21
C LEU A 211 9.12 14.99 6.98
N PHE A 212 9.61 16.17 7.38
CA PHE A 212 8.76 17.20 7.99
C PHE A 212 7.59 17.58 7.07
N ARG A 213 7.87 17.89 5.80
CA ARG A 213 6.85 18.24 4.79
C ARG A 213 5.81 17.13 4.61
N TRP A 214 6.23 15.87 4.71
CA TRP A 214 5.33 14.72 4.61
C TRP A 214 4.27 14.72 5.72
N TYR A 215 4.69 14.90 6.98
CA TYR A 215 3.76 14.99 8.12
C TYR A 215 2.96 16.29 8.10
N GLU A 216 3.60 17.42 7.76
CA GLU A 216 2.94 18.73 7.77
C GLU A 216 1.78 18.79 6.77
N LYS A 217 1.88 18.09 5.64
CA LYS A 217 0.79 18.02 4.64
C LYS A 217 -0.43 17.21 5.08
N LYS A 218 -0.34 16.42 6.15
CA LYS A 218 -1.47 15.65 6.67
C LYS A 218 -2.32 16.50 7.62
N SER A 219 -3.63 16.29 7.61
CA SER A 219 -4.53 16.91 8.57
C SER A 219 -4.31 16.35 9.98
N PRO A 220 -4.69 17.06 11.05
CA PRO A 220 -4.65 16.54 12.41
C PRO A 220 -5.37 15.19 12.57
N GLU A 221 -6.52 15.01 11.90
CA GLU A 221 -7.34 13.80 11.94
C GLU A 221 -6.68 12.62 11.22
N GLU A 222 -6.02 12.88 10.09
CA GLU A 222 -5.24 11.86 9.38
C GLU A 222 -4.04 11.39 10.21
N LEU A 223 -3.36 12.32 10.89
CA LEU A 223 -2.25 12.00 11.78
C LEU A 223 -2.72 11.18 12.98
N ALA A 224 -3.85 11.54 13.59
CA ALA A 224 -4.46 10.79 14.67
C ALA A 224 -4.75 9.33 14.27
N GLU A 225 -5.34 9.14 13.09
CA GLU A 225 -5.65 7.81 12.58
C GLU A 225 -4.40 6.99 12.36
N MET A 226 -3.39 7.59 11.72
CA MET A 226 -2.14 6.95 11.39
C MET A 226 -1.38 6.51 12.63
N PHE A 227 -1.22 7.42 13.60
CA PHE A 227 -0.53 7.14 14.87
C PHE A 227 -1.28 6.11 15.72
N GLY A 228 -2.62 6.15 15.70
CA GLY A 228 -3.45 5.17 16.37
C GLY A 228 -3.38 3.79 15.71
N ARG A 229 -3.43 3.72 14.37
CA ARG A 229 -3.43 2.49 13.57
C ARG A 229 -2.10 1.74 13.71
N ASN A 230 -1.00 2.41 13.41
CA ASN A 230 0.33 1.80 13.39
C ASN A 230 1.32 2.60 14.24
N ARG A 231 1.87 1.97 15.28
CA ARG A 231 2.92 2.62 16.10
C ARG A 231 4.25 2.69 15.36
N GLY A 232 4.52 1.74 14.46
CA GLY A 232 5.79 1.65 13.76
C GLY A 232 5.97 0.38 12.93
N MET A 233 6.85 0.46 11.94
CA MET A 233 7.20 -0.65 11.05
C MET A 233 8.70 -0.62 10.72
N TYR A 234 9.29 -1.77 10.39
CA TYR A 234 10.71 -1.89 10.00
C TYR A 234 11.70 -1.30 11.03
N GLY A 235 11.36 -1.37 12.33
CA GLY A 235 12.16 -0.82 13.42
C GLY A 235 12.03 0.70 13.62
N TRP A 236 11.16 1.36 12.86
CA TRP A 236 10.87 2.79 12.96
C TRP A 236 9.51 3.04 13.56
N THR A 237 9.41 4.05 14.43
CA THR A 237 8.14 4.57 14.94
C THR A 237 7.95 6.02 14.50
N HIS A 238 6.70 6.48 14.48
CA HIS A 238 6.40 7.88 14.18
C HIS A 238 7.11 8.82 15.16
N ALA A 239 7.05 8.50 16.46
CA ALA A 239 7.75 9.24 17.52
C ALA A 239 9.26 9.33 17.26
N ASN A 240 9.92 8.22 16.89
CA ASN A 240 11.36 8.22 16.60
C ASN A 240 11.71 9.10 15.39
N ILE A 241 10.93 9.03 14.31
CA ILE A 241 11.18 9.85 13.11
C ILE A 241 11.01 11.35 13.43
N ILE A 242 9.94 11.70 14.13
CA ILE A 242 9.63 13.08 14.54
C ILE A 242 10.74 13.64 15.43
N TYR A 243 11.19 12.83 16.40
CA TYR A 243 12.28 13.19 17.32
C TYR A 243 13.59 13.44 16.57
N LEU A 244 14.04 12.51 15.73
CA LEU A 244 15.31 12.63 15.00
C LEU A 244 15.34 13.78 13.99
N CYS A 245 14.18 14.14 13.47
CA CYS A 245 14.04 15.26 12.53
C CYS A 245 13.87 16.61 13.23
N HIS A 246 13.68 16.64 14.56
CA HIS A 246 13.38 17.85 15.34
C HIS A 246 12.19 18.63 14.78
N MET A 247 11.11 17.93 14.43
CA MET A 247 9.95 18.55 13.81
C MET A 247 9.20 19.45 14.78
N LYS A 248 8.74 20.61 14.30
CA LYS A 248 7.88 21.54 15.03
C LYS A 248 6.71 21.91 14.13
N PHE A 249 5.49 21.62 14.56
CA PHE A 249 4.29 21.80 13.75
C PHE A 249 3.64 23.13 14.11
N GLY A 250 3.09 23.82 13.10
CA GLY A 250 2.53 25.16 13.29
C GLY A 250 1.16 25.18 13.97
N THR A 251 0.39 24.11 13.86
CA THR A 251 -0.98 24.01 14.41
C THR A 251 -0.97 23.47 15.84
N ASP A 252 -1.73 24.10 16.73
CA ASP A 252 -1.88 23.68 18.13
C ASP A 252 -2.34 22.21 18.24
N ALA A 253 -3.35 21.80 17.47
CA ALA A 253 -3.83 20.41 17.44
C ALA A 253 -2.74 19.37 17.07
N LYS A 254 -1.87 19.67 16.10
CA LYS A 254 -0.77 18.76 15.70
C LYS A 254 0.30 18.70 16.78
N SER A 255 0.63 19.83 17.38
CA SER A 255 1.62 19.93 18.45
C SER A 255 1.17 19.17 19.71
N GLN A 256 -0.10 19.31 20.10
CA GLN A 256 -0.68 18.54 21.19
C GLN A 256 -0.66 17.04 20.90
N LEU A 257 -1.07 16.62 19.71
CA LEU A 257 -1.09 15.22 19.29
C LEU A 257 0.30 14.57 19.24
N ILE A 258 1.34 15.35 19.00
CA ILE A 258 2.73 14.84 19.07
C ILE A 258 3.21 14.78 20.51
N SER A 259 2.84 15.76 21.33
CA SER A 259 3.14 15.70 22.77
C SER A 259 2.54 14.45 23.41
N THR A 260 1.33 14.05 23.00
CA THR A 260 0.69 12.82 23.49
C THR A 260 1.36 11.55 22.97
N LEU A 261 1.98 11.57 21.78
CA LEU A 261 2.79 10.44 21.31
C LEU A 261 4.03 10.19 22.17
N PHE A 262 4.66 11.25 22.68
CA PHE A 262 5.89 11.15 23.48
C PHE A 262 5.62 10.85 24.96
N LYS A 263 4.43 11.19 25.47
CA LYS A 263 4.00 10.77 26.81
C LYS A 263 3.64 9.28 26.77
N ARG A 264 4.04 8.51 27.80
CA ARG A 264 3.65 7.10 27.90
C ARG A 264 2.12 7.01 27.97
N GLY A 265 1.52 6.20 27.09
CA GLY A 265 0.06 6.17 26.87
C GLY A 265 -0.81 5.94 28.11
N SER A 266 -0.26 5.45 29.23
CA SER A 266 -0.97 5.30 30.50
C SER A 266 -1.04 6.58 31.34
N GLU A 267 -0.04 7.46 31.25
CA GLU A 267 0.03 8.71 32.03
C GLU A 267 -0.80 9.83 31.36
N SER A 268 -0.85 9.84 30.02
CA SER A 268 -1.66 10.81 29.28
C SER A 268 -3.17 10.60 29.36
N ILE A 269 -3.62 9.34 29.59
CA ILE A 269 -5.05 9.01 29.73
C ILE A 269 -5.56 9.41 31.12
N ALA A 270 -4.69 9.36 32.14
CA ALA A 270 -5.06 9.59 33.52
C ALA A 270 -4.96 11.05 33.98
N GLU A 271 -4.07 11.87 33.39
CA GLU A 271 -3.69 13.16 34.00
C GLU A 271 -4.22 14.44 33.33
N GLN A 272 -4.91 14.44 32.18
CA GLN A 272 -5.22 15.71 31.51
C GLN A 272 -6.67 15.88 31.04
N GLN A 273 -7.42 16.63 31.85
CA GLN A 273 -8.61 17.45 31.51
C GLN A 273 -9.82 16.67 30.97
N SER A 274 -11.02 17.21 31.20
CA SER A 274 -12.25 16.68 30.62
C SER A 274 -12.04 16.43 29.12
N MET A 275 -12.30 15.20 28.65
CA MET A 275 -12.19 14.77 27.25
C MET A 275 -12.90 15.71 26.25
N GLU A 276 -13.81 16.56 26.75
CA GLU A 276 -14.56 17.59 26.03
C GLU A 276 -13.72 18.80 25.59
N THR A 277 -12.61 19.11 26.27
CA THR A 277 -11.79 20.30 25.98
C THR A 277 -10.68 20.02 24.96
N LEU A 278 -10.45 18.75 24.62
CA LEU A 278 -9.39 18.34 23.70
C LEU A 278 -9.81 18.56 22.24
N PRO A 279 -8.85 18.90 21.35
CA PRO A 279 -9.11 18.94 19.91
C PRO A 279 -9.67 17.60 19.41
N PRO A 280 -10.62 17.60 18.45
CA PRO A 280 -11.26 16.38 17.94
C PRO A 280 -10.26 15.30 17.48
N ALA A 281 -9.14 15.71 16.88
CA ALA A 281 -8.08 14.81 16.45
C ALA A 281 -7.37 14.09 17.62
N VAL A 282 -7.12 14.78 18.73
CA VAL A 282 -6.48 14.20 19.91
C VAL A 282 -7.44 13.21 20.58
N ARG A 283 -8.72 13.56 20.69
CA ARG A 283 -9.77 12.66 21.17
C ARG A 283 -9.83 11.38 20.32
N ARG A 284 -9.86 11.52 18.99
CA ARG A 284 -9.87 10.39 18.06
C ARG A 284 -8.65 9.46 18.24
N PHE A 285 -7.46 10.02 18.48
CA PHE A 285 -6.27 9.21 18.77
C PHE A 285 -6.44 8.39 20.06
N PHE A 286 -6.96 9.00 21.13
CA PHE A 286 -7.25 8.30 22.38
C PHE A 286 -8.32 7.22 22.21
N ASP A 287 -9.38 7.49 21.44
CA ASP A 287 -10.43 6.51 21.17
C ASP A 287 -9.86 5.27 20.46
N ILE A 288 -9.00 5.45 19.46
CA ILE A 288 -8.29 4.34 18.78
C ILE A 288 -7.39 3.57 19.75
N CYS A 289 -6.65 4.28 20.60
CA CYS A 289 -5.77 3.64 21.58
C CYS A 289 -6.57 2.87 22.63
N SER A 290 -7.69 3.42 23.09
CA SER A 290 -8.59 2.78 24.05
C SER A 290 -9.15 1.48 23.47
N LEU A 291 -9.56 1.49 22.19
CA LEU A 291 -10.07 0.30 21.53
C LEU A 291 -9.08 -0.86 21.52
N LYS A 292 -7.78 -0.58 21.41
CA LYS A 292 -6.74 -1.61 21.45
C LYS A 292 -6.61 -2.29 22.81
N VAL A 293 -7.03 -1.60 23.87
CA VAL A 293 -6.96 -2.07 25.26
C VAL A 293 -8.30 -2.60 25.75
N ASN A 294 -9.42 -2.14 25.19
CA ASN A 294 -10.76 -2.49 25.67
C ASN A 294 -11.05 -4.00 25.55
N GLU A 295 -11.64 -4.54 26.61
CA GLU A 295 -12.02 -5.95 26.70
C GLU A 295 -13.49 -6.20 26.33
N SER A 296 -14.35 -5.16 26.35
CA SER A 296 -15.80 -5.30 26.14
C SER A 296 -16.21 -5.18 24.66
N ALA A 297 -17.02 -6.15 24.22
CA ALA A 297 -17.60 -6.27 22.87
C ALA A 297 -18.52 -5.10 22.50
N THR A 298 -19.31 -4.62 23.47
CA THR A 298 -20.39 -3.64 23.25
C THR A 298 -19.84 -2.23 23.13
N ASP A 299 -18.93 -1.86 24.04
CA ASP A 299 -18.21 -0.57 24.00
C ASP A 299 -17.37 -0.45 22.71
N ALA A 300 -16.74 -1.55 22.29
CA ALA A 300 -16.03 -1.57 21.01
C ALA A 300 -16.97 -1.33 19.81
N ALA A 301 -18.15 -1.94 19.81
CA ALA A 301 -19.13 -1.76 18.73
C ALA A 301 -19.67 -0.31 18.65
N GLU A 302 -19.93 0.32 19.79
CA GLU A 302 -20.36 1.73 19.86
C GLU A 302 -19.26 2.68 19.36
N LYS A 303 -18.02 2.47 19.78
CA LYS A 303 -16.87 3.26 19.32
C LYS A 303 -16.61 3.10 17.81
N ILE A 304 -16.79 1.89 17.26
CA ILE A 304 -16.73 1.64 15.81
C ILE A 304 -17.83 2.40 15.07
N GLU A 305 -19.04 2.47 15.65
CA GLU A 305 -20.14 3.23 15.08
C GLU A 305 -19.85 4.73 15.06
N LEU A 306 -19.27 5.27 16.14
CA LEU A 306 -18.95 6.68 16.30
C LEU A 306 -17.84 7.19 15.35
N HIS A 307 -16.77 6.42 15.18
CA HIS A 307 -15.56 6.90 14.51
C HIS A 307 -15.22 6.23 13.17
N ASN A 308 -16.06 5.29 12.70
CA ASN A 308 -15.85 4.51 11.47
C ASN A 308 -14.47 3.85 11.44
N PHE A 309 -14.16 3.03 12.43
CA PHE A 309 -12.87 2.35 12.50
C PHE A 309 -12.74 1.23 11.46
N ASP A 310 -11.53 1.05 10.95
CA ASP A 310 -11.16 -0.06 10.09
C ASP A 310 -10.99 -1.38 10.87
N ALA A 311 -11.11 -2.52 10.19
CA ALA A 311 -10.81 -3.84 10.78
C ALA A 311 -9.40 -3.99 11.33
N ASP A 312 -8.42 -3.27 10.75
CA ASP A 312 -7.03 -3.34 11.18
C ASP A 312 -6.83 -2.78 12.60
N ASN A 313 -7.77 -1.98 13.09
CA ASN A 313 -7.74 -1.43 14.45
C ASN A 313 -8.35 -2.37 15.50
N LEU A 314 -8.95 -3.49 15.09
CA LEU A 314 -9.58 -4.41 16.02
C LEU A 314 -8.55 -5.26 16.79
N PRO A 315 -8.65 -5.33 18.12
CA PRO A 315 -7.90 -6.28 18.92
C PRO A 315 -8.22 -7.72 18.56
N VAL A 316 -7.22 -8.60 18.64
CA VAL A 316 -7.33 -10.02 18.26
C VAL A 316 -8.45 -10.74 19.01
N HIS A 317 -8.68 -10.42 20.29
CA HIS A 317 -9.76 -11.01 21.09
C HIS A 317 -11.16 -10.61 20.62
N LEU A 318 -11.33 -9.42 20.04
CA LEU A 318 -12.62 -8.91 19.56
C LEU A 318 -12.95 -9.39 18.14
N ILE A 319 -11.95 -9.84 17.36
CA ILE A 319 -12.15 -10.37 15.99
C ILE A 319 -13.09 -11.58 15.98
N SER A 320 -13.18 -12.36 17.07
CA SER A 320 -14.04 -13.54 17.12
C SER A 320 -15.53 -13.23 17.39
N GLN A 321 -15.87 -11.98 17.73
CA GLN A 321 -17.21 -11.63 18.20
C GLN A 321 -18.12 -11.14 17.07
N HIS A 322 -19.33 -11.71 17.00
CA HIS A 322 -20.30 -11.40 15.94
C HIS A 322 -20.84 -9.97 16.00
N GLN A 323 -20.95 -9.39 17.20
CA GLN A 323 -21.53 -8.05 17.42
C GLN A 323 -20.72 -6.95 16.73
N VAL A 324 -19.38 -7.07 16.77
CA VAL A 324 -18.44 -6.14 16.13
C VAL A 324 -18.60 -6.16 14.62
N TRP A 325 -18.68 -7.34 14.02
CA TRP A 325 -18.79 -7.51 12.57
C TRP A 325 -20.13 -7.05 12.00
N ASN A 326 -21.23 -7.20 12.74
CA ASN A 326 -22.55 -6.69 12.32
C ASN A 326 -22.54 -5.18 12.08
N LYS A 327 -21.79 -4.43 12.89
CA LYS A 327 -21.68 -2.97 12.78
C LYS A 327 -20.62 -2.55 11.76
N LEU A 328 -19.58 -3.35 11.60
CA LEU A 328 -18.42 -3.01 10.79
C LEU A 328 -18.60 -3.37 9.30
N LEU A 329 -19.12 -4.55 8.98
CA LEU A 329 -19.23 -5.04 7.60
C LEU A 329 -20.02 -4.14 6.64
N PRO A 330 -21.17 -3.54 7.03
CA PRO A 330 -21.94 -2.68 6.12
C PRO A 330 -21.20 -1.43 5.66
N LYS A 331 -20.20 -0.97 6.43
CA LYS A 331 -19.45 0.26 6.16
C LYS A 331 -18.17 0.03 5.33
N MET A 332 -17.79 -1.22 5.10
CA MET A 332 -16.50 -1.57 4.51
C MET A 332 -16.45 -1.43 3.00
N GLU A 333 -15.29 -1.02 2.51
CA GLU A 333 -15.01 -1.01 1.07
C GLU A 333 -14.73 -2.43 0.55
N TYR A 334 -14.98 -2.64 -0.75
CA TYR A 334 -14.81 -3.93 -1.43
C TYR A 334 -13.41 -4.56 -1.22
N ARG A 335 -12.35 -3.73 -1.27
CA ARG A 335 -10.96 -4.18 -1.02
C ARG A 335 -10.76 -4.67 0.41
N GLN A 336 -11.37 -4.00 1.39
CA GLN A 336 -11.29 -4.39 2.80
C GLN A 336 -12.07 -5.70 3.03
N LEU A 337 -13.28 -5.80 2.47
CA LEU A 337 -14.12 -7.00 2.55
C LEU A 337 -13.38 -8.26 2.05
N LEU A 338 -12.70 -8.17 0.91
CA LEU A 338 -11.96 -9.32 0.36
C LEU A 338 -10.76 -9.75 1.20
N LYS A 339 -10.07 -8.82 1.86
CA LYS A 339 -8.97 -9.16 2.78
C LYS A 339 -9.49 -9.85 4.03
N ILE A 340 -10.60 -9.33 4.57
CA ILE A 340 -11.20 -9.80 5.82
C ILE A 340 -11.92 -11.13 5.63
N PHE A 341 -12.43 -11.39 4.43
CA PHE A 341 -13.14 -12.62 4.07
C PHE A 341 -12.42 -13.89 4.54
N GLN A 342 -11.11 -14.00 4.35
CA GLN A 342 -10.34 -15.17 4.77
C GLN A 342 -10.35 -15.33 6.30
N THR A 343 -10.25 -14.22 7.03
CA THR A 343 -10.32 -14.21 8.49
C THR A 343 -11.70 -14.65 8.95
N LEU A 344 -12.78 -14.08 8.38
CA LEU A 344 -14.16 -14.45 8.75
C LEU A 344 -14.50 -15.90 8.40
N HIS A 345 -14.00 -16.40 7.27
CA HIS A 345 -14.16 -17.78 6.85
C HIS A 345 -13.46 -18.72 7.83
N SER A 346 -12.22 -18.42 8.22
CA SER A 346 -11.48 -19.21 9.21
C SER A 346 -12.13 -19.24 10.59
N LEU A 347 -12.82 -18.15 10.97
CA LEU A 347 -13.55 -18.03 12.23
C LEU A 347 -14.97 -18.60 12.16
N ASN A 348 -15.36 -19.21 11.04
CA ASN A 348 -16.69 -19.79 10.81
C ASN A 348 -17.85 -18.79 10.99
N LEU A 349 -17.60 -17.49 10.80
CA LEU A 349 -18.59 -16.41 10.91
C LEU A 349 -19.47 -16.29 9.65
N LEU A 350 -19.11 -16.99 8.58
CA LEU A 350 -19.75 -16.94 7.25
C LEU A 350 -20.58 -18.19 6.96
N LYS A 351 -21.43 -18.61 7.89
CA LYS A 351 -22.37 -19.73 7.64
C LYS A 351 -23.61 -19.21 6.92
N PRO A 352 -24.23 -19.99 6.02
CA PRO A 352 -25.38 -19.56 5.22
C PRO A 352 -26.64 -19.21 6.03
N LYS A 353 -26.68 -19.54 7.32
CA LYS A 353 -27.77 -19.18 8.25
C LYS A 353 -27.53 -17.84 8.97
N ILE A 354 -26.34 -17.25 8.82
CA ILE A 354 -25.96 -16.02 9.52
C ILE A 354 -26.26 -14.82 8.61
N PRO A 355 -26.96 -13.77 9.09
CA PRO A 355 -27.25 -12.56 8.30
C PRO A 355 -26.00 -11.90 7.68
N LEU A 356 -24.85 -11.99 8.35
CA LEU A 356 -23.57 -11.49 7.83
C LEU A 356 -23.20 -12.08 6.46
N TYR A 357 -23.58 -13.34 6.21
CA TYR A 357 -23.28 -14.00 4.95
C TYR A 357 -24.05 -13.36 3.78
N SER A 358 -25.33 -13.03 3.95
CA SER A 358 -26.13 -12.39 2.90
C SER A 358 -25.64 -10.96 2.62
N THR A 359 -25.39 -10.17 3.66
CA THR A 359 -24.87 -8.80 3.51
C THR A 359 -23.54 -8.79 2.75
N MET A 360 -22.63 -9.69 3.09
CA MET A 360 -21.33 -9.77 2.41
C MET A 360 -21.47 -10.24 0.96
N CYS A 361 -22.37 -11.18 0.65
CA CYS A 361 -22.64 -11.61 -0.73
C CYS A 361 -23.21 -10.46 -1.57
N GLU A 362 -24.11 -9.64 -1.01
CA GLU A 362 -24.67 -8.47 -1.66
C GLU A 362 -23.60 -7.41 -1.92
N SER A 363 -22.77 -7.11 -0.91
CA SER A 363 -21.67 -6.14 -1.05
C SER A 363 -20.61 -6.58 -2.07
N LEU A 364 -20.29 -7.88 -2.14
CA LEU A 364 -19.34 -8.43 -3.11
C LEU A 364 -19.95 -8.62 -4.51
N GLY A 365 -21.27 -8.76 -4.62
CA GLY A 365 -21.99 -8.94 -5.88
C GLY A 365 -22.25 -7.66 -6.66
N SER A 366 -22.02 -6.48 -6.05
CA SER A 366 -22.25 -5.19 -6.70
C SER A 366 -21.17 -4.84 -7.74
N SER A 367 -21.57 -4.77 -9.02
CA SER A 367 -20.71 -4.35 -10.13
C SER A 367 -20.11 -2.94 -9.94
N GLN A 368 -20.84 -2.03 -9.28
CA GLN A 368 -20.38 -0.67 -8.99
C GLN A 368 -19.24 -0.67 -7.96
N SER A 369 -19.36 -1.49 -6.90
CA SER A 369 -18.33 -1.63 -5.87
C SER A 369 -17.02 -2.17 -6.45
N ILE A 370 -17.10 -3.08 -7.41
CA ILE A 370 -15.94 -3.65 -8.11
C ILE A 370 -15.23 -2.59 -8.95
N LYS A 371 -15.99 -1.80 -9.73
CA LYS A 371 -15.44 -0.69 -10.53
C LYS A 371 -14.75 0.36 -9.66
N LYS A 372 -15.36 0.72 -8.53
CA LYS A 372 -14.80 1.71 -7.59
C LYS A 372 -13.51 1.22 -6.92
N ALA A 373 -13.37 -0.09 -6.68
CA ALA A 373 -12.25 -0.64 -5.93
C ALA A 373 -10.91 -0.63 -6.70
N CYS A 374 -10.94 -0.52 -8.04
CA CYS A 374 -9.77 -0.46 -8.93
C CYS A 374 -8.62 -1.38 -8.47
N MET A 375 -8.94 -2.65 -8.21
CA MET A 375 -7.96 -3.58 -7.67
C MET A 375 -7.12 -4.23 -8.77
N HIS A 376 -5.88 -4.54 -8.44
CA HIS A 376 -4.99 -5.18 -9.39
C HIS A 376 -5.39 -6.65 -9.59
N PRO A 377 -5.40 -7.21 -10.83
CA PRO A 377 -5.78 -8.60 -11.09
C PRO A 377 -5.03 -9.64 -10.25
N LEU A 378 -3.72 -9.41 -10.01
CA LEU A 378 -2.91 -10.27 -9.14
C LEU A 378 -3.38 -10.30 -7.68
N GLU A 379 -4.03 -9.23 -7.19
CA GLU A 379 -4.62 -9.19 -5.84
C GLU A 379 -5.74 -10.20 -5.70
N ILE A 380 -6.65 -10.17 -6.67
CA ILE A 380 -7.79 -11.07 -6.69
C ILE A 380 -7.32 -12.50 -6.88
N TYR A 381 -6.35 -12.71 -7.78
CA TYR A 381 -5.77 -14.02 -7.99
C TYR A 381 -5.12 -14.59 -6.70
N SER A 382 -4.35 -13.77 -5.98
CA SER A 382 -3.74 -14.19 -4.71
C SER A 382 -4.81 -14.54 -3.67
N ILE A 383 -5.85 -13.73 -3.53
CA ILE A 383 -6.95 -13.96 -2.58
C ILE A 383 -7.74 -15.21 -2.96
N HIS A 384 -7.99 -15.42 -4.25
CA HIS A 384 -8.67 -16.60 -4.78
C HIS A 384 -7.87 -17.89 -4.54
N ASN A 385 -6.55 -17.85 -4.74
CA ASN A 385 -5.69 -19.00 -4.48
C ASN A 385 -5.68 -19.39 -3.00
N LEU A 386 -5.65 -18.39 -2.11
CA LEU A 386 -5.75 -18.59 -0.66
C LEU A 386 -7.10 -19.20 -0.26
N TYR A 387 -8.19 -18.72 -0.85
CA TYR A 387 -9.52 -19.31 -0.65
C TYR A 387 -9.56 -20.77 -1.12
N LYS A 388 -9.07 -21.07 -2.33
CA LYS A 388 -9.00 -22.44 -2.87
C LYS A 388 -8.20 -23.38 -1.97
N LYS A 389 -7.13 -22.88 -1.35
CA LYS A 389 -6.28 -23.62 -0.41
C LYS A 389 -6.85 -23.70 1.01
N ASN A 390 -7.99 -23.07 1.32
CA ASN A 390 -8.50 -22.87 2.68
C ASN A 390 -7.42 -22.32 3.65
N ALA A 391 -6.52 -21.48 3.14
CA ALA A 391 -5.42 -20.92 3.90
C ALA A 391 -5.69 -19.44 4.22
N ARG A 392 -5.40 -19.02 5.46
CA ARG A 392 -5.49 -17.62 5.90
C ARG A 392 -4.31 -16.77 5.40
N TYR A 393 -3.19 -17.42 5.12
CA TYR A 393 -1.97 -16.77 4.72
C TYR A 393 -1.23 -17.62 3.69
N ASN A 394 -0.44 -16.98 2.82
CA ASN A 394 0.53 -17.72 2.02
C ASN A 394 1.51 -18.39 2.99
N GLU A 395 1.91 -19.63 2.71
CA GLU A 395 2.61 -20.57 3.61
C GLU A 395 3.84 -19.98 4.36
N THR A 396 4.39 -18.85 3.90
CA THR A 396 5.51 -18.09 4.48
C THR A 396 5.17 -17.26 5.74
N ILE A 397 3.90 -17.00 6.07
CA ILE A 397 3.53 -16.07 7.15
C ILE A 397 3.48 -16.74 8.54
N LYS A 398 3.21 -18.06 8.63
CA LYS A 398 3.11 -18.77 9.92
C LYS A 398 4.34 -18.62 10.81
N VAL A 399 5.54 -18.50 10.22
CA VAL A 399 6.80 -18.41 10.97
C VAL A 399 6.96 -17.06 11.68
N ALA A 400 6.33 -15.97 11.25
CA ALA A 400 6.62 -14.65 11.81
C ALA A 400 5.70 -14.17 12.93
N HIS A 401 4.45 -14.64 12.98
CA HIS A 401 3.63 -14.39 14.16
C HIS A 401 4.24 -15.07 15.38
N LEU A 402 4.82 -16.27 15.21
CA LEU A 402 5.54 -16.98 16.27
C LEU A 402 6.84 -16.27 16.68
N VAL A 403 7.62 -15.75 15.73
CA VAL A 403 8.89 -15.06 16.04
C VAL A 403 8.69 -13.70 16.72
N GLN A 404 7.52 -13.06 16.57
CA GLN A 404 7.19 -11.84 17.33
C GLN A 404 6.73 -12.13 18.76
N GLU A 405 6.17 -13.31 19.03
CA GLU A 405 5.76 -13.74 20.38
C GLU A 405 6.95 -14.23 21.22
N GLU A 406 8.02 -14.74 20.60
CA GLU A 406 9.23 -15.19 21.30
C GLU A 406 10.18 -14.05 21.74
N LYS A 407 9.85 -12.79 21.44
CA LYS A 407 10.63 -11.60 21.85
C LYS A 407 9.86 -10.64 22.75
N GLY A 408 8.83 -11.15 23.45
CA GLY A 408 8.18 -10.48 24.57
C GLY A 408 9.03 -10.48 25.82
#